data_AF-A0A1X2ACM3-F1
#
_entry.id   AF-A0A1X2ACM3-F1
#
_cell.length_a   1.000
_cell.length_b   1.000
_cell.length_c   1.000
_cell.angle_alpha   90.00
_cell.angle_beta   90.00
_cell.angle_gamma   90.00
#
_symmetry.space_group_name_H-M   'P 1'
#
loop_
_entity.id
_entity.type
_entity.pdbx_description
1 polymer ?
#
loop_
_entity_poly.entity_id
_entity_poly.type
_entity_poly.pdbx_seq_one_letter_code
_entity_poly.pdbx_strand_id
1 'polypeptide(L)'
;MGEDHPMDRQQVAQAVELVRALRVQLGEMTSQLGWIERQNVRTSNARACTLRAEAAMLRRDIKEAQSLIDRLEHRYLNMRRPAGGSTSSAPIGTRCR
;
A
#
# COMPACT_ATOMS: atom_id res chain seq x y z
N MET A 1 14.97 -20.51 -24.10
CA MET A 1 14.83 -20.97 -22.71
C MET A 1 14.64 -19.73 -21.85
N GLY A 2 13.39 -19.40 -21.53
CA GLY A 2 13.06 -18.24 -20.69
C GLY A 2 12.96 -18.74 -19.25
N GLU A 3 13.93 -18.40 -18.43
CA GLU A 3 13.92 -18.78 -17.03
C GLU A 3 13.00 -17.80 -16.28
N ASP A 4 11.72 -18.14 -16.22
CA ASP A 4 10.79 -17.59 -15.24
C ASP A 4 11.29 -17.98 -13.84
N HIS A 5 12.26 -17.23 -13.33
CA HIS A 5 12.74 -17.36 -11.96
C HIS A 5 11.57 -17.01 -11.04
N PRO A 6 10.99 -17.97 -10.31
CA PRO A 6 10.00 -17.64 -9.31
C PRO A 6 10.67 -16.68 -8.34
N MET A 7 10.15 -15.45 -8.26
CA MET A 7 10.69 -14.41 -7.37
C MET A 7 10.99 -15.02 -6.01
N ASP A 8 12.26 -14.95 -5.61
CA ASP A 8 12.73 -15.57 -4.39
C ASP A 8 11.92 -15.04 -3.20
N ARG A 9 11.53 -15.94 -2.30
CA ARG A 9 10.67 -15.62 -1.15
C ARG A 9 11.29 -14.53 -0.28
N GLN A 10 12.62 -14.44 -0.27
CA GLN A 10 13.38 -13.38 0.38
C GLN A 10 13.20 -12.02 -0.33
N GLN A 11 13.22 -11.98 -1.66
CA GLN A 11 12.97 -10.75 -2.43
C GLN A 11 11.53 -10.24 -2.20
N VAL A 12 10.56 -11.16 -2.14
CA VAL A 12 9.16 -10.82 -1.80
C VAL A 12 9.06 -10.24 -0.38
N ALA A 13 9.72 -10.86 0.61
CA ALA A 13 9.71 -10.36 1.98
C ALA A 13 10.37 -8.96 2.08
N GLN A 14 11.47 -8.75 1.37
CA GLN A 14 12.16 -7.46 1.33
C GLN A 14 11.31 -6.37 0.66
N ALA A 15 10.61 -6.71 -0.43
CA ALA A 15 9.68 -5.79 -1.09
C ALA A 15 8.50 -5.39 -0.18
N VAL A 16 7.97 -6.34 0.62
CA VAL A 16 6.90 -6.06 1.58
C VAL A 16 7.35 -5.12 2.69
N GLU A 17 8.55 -5.31 3.24
CA GLU A 17 9.07 -4.42 4.28
C GLU A 17 9.41 -3.03 3.74
N LEU A 18 9.93 -2.94 2.52
CA LEU A 18 10.12 -1.66 1.84
C LEU A 18 8.79 -0.92 1.65
N VAL A 19 7.76 -1.62 1.19
CA VAL A 19 6.42 -1.07 1.06
C VAL A 19 5.87 -0.57 2.38
N ARG A 20 6.04 -1.33 3.48
CA ARG A 20 5.63 -0.89 4.82
C ARG A 20 6.34 0.39 5.26
N ALA A 21 7.66 0.47 5.07
CA ALA A 21 8.43 1.66 5.40
C ALA A 21 7.94 2.89 4.63
N LEU A 22 7.67 2.73 3.32
CA LEU A 22 7.13 3.81 2.49
C LEU A 22 5.74 4.28 2.97
N ARG A 23 4.86 3.37 3.41
CA ARG A 23 3.55 3.74 3.98
C ARG A 23 3.67 4.54 5.27
N VAL A 24 4.60 4.18 6.15
CA VAL A 24 4.86 4.92 7.40
C VAL A 24 5.31 6.34 7.07
N GLN A 25 6.28 6.48 6.16
CA GLN A 25 6.81 7.78 5.76
C GLN A 25 5.73 8.65 5.09
N LEU A 26 4.87 8.07 4.25
CA LEU A 26 3.75 8.79 3.64
C LEU A 26 2.72 9.26 4.70
N GLY A 27 2.44 8.43 5.71
CA GLY A 27 1.54 8.81 6.81
C GLY A 27 2.08 9.99 7.62
N GLU A 28 3.39 10.01 7.85
CA GLU A 28 4.06 11.10 8.54
C GLU A 28 4.04 12.39 7.73
N MET A 29 4.42 12.35 6.44
CA MET A 29 4.37 13.50 5.54
C MET A 29 2.95 14.06 5.40
N THR A 30 1.93 13.19 5.32
CA THR A 30 0.52 13.60 5.27
C THR A 30 0.09 14.32 6.55
N SER A 31 0.55 13.84 7.70
CA SER A 31 0.25 14.42 9.01
C SER A 31 0.91 15.79 9.18
N GLN A 32 2.17 15.92 8.75
CA GLN A 32 2.91 17.19 8.75
C GLN A 32 2.24 18.21 7.83
N LEU A 33 1.83 17.81 6.63
CA LEU A 33 1.04 18.64 5.72
C LEU A 33 -0.25 19.16 6.37
N GLY A 34 -1.03 18.26 6.97
CA GLY A 34 -2.27 18.64 7.65
C GLY A 34 -2.03 19.60 8.82
N TRP A 35 -0.89 19.48 9.50
CA TRP A 35 -0.51 20.42 10.55
C TRP A 35 -0.13 21.80 9.99
N ILE A 36 0.72 21.85 8.96
CA ILE A 36 1.14 23.11 8.31
C ILE A 36 -0.06 23.87 7.74
N GLU A 37 -0.99 23.18 7.08
CA GLU A 37 -2.18 23.83 6.52
C GLU A 37 -3.08 24.44 7.59
N ARG A 38 -3.28 23.75 8.72
CA ARG A 38 -4.05 24.29 9.84
C ARG A 38 -3.41 25.55 10.43
N GLN A 39 -2.08 25.59 10.50
CA GLN A 39 -1.36 26.80 10.93
C GLN A 39 -1.46 27.92 9.90
N ASN A 40 -1.39 27.59 8.62
CA ASN A 40 -1.41 28.57 7.54
C ASN A 40 -2.79 29.22 7.31
N VAL A 41 -3.89 28.55 7.67
CA VAL A 41 -5.23 29.17 7.72
C VAL A 41 -5.29 30.37 8.68
N ARG A 42 -4.38 30.45 9.67
CA ARG A 42 -4.31 31.56 10.63
C ARG A 42 -3.44 32.75 10.15
N THR A 43 -2.73 32.64 9.03
CA THR A 43 -1.72 33.65 8.61
C THR A 43 -2.04 34.21 7.21
N SER A 44 -1.77 35.50 7.01
CA SER A 44 -2.16 36.38 5.88
C SER A 44 -2.24 35.78 4.45
N ASN A 45 -3.23 36.28 3.69
CA ASN A 45 -3.90 35.70 2.51
C ASN A 45 -3.04 35.42 1.26
N ALA A 46 -1.96 36.16 0.99
CA ALA A 46 -1.22 35.98 -0.28
C ALA A 46 -0.29 34.75 -0.27
N ARG A 47 0.47 34.54 0.82
CA ARG A 47 1.31 33.34 1.02
C ARG A 47 0.47 32.10 1.28
N ALA A 48 -0.75 32.27 1.80
CA ALA A 48 -1.66 31.16 2.04
C ALA A 48 -2.14 30.49 0.74
N CYS A 49 -2.30 31.24 -0.36
CA CYS A 49 -2.71 30.66 -1.65
C CYS A 49 -1.60 29.83 -2.30
N THR A 50 -0.36 30.31 -2.31
CA THR A 50 0.77 29.56 -2.87
C THR A 50 1.05 28.28 -2.08
N LEU A 51 1.03 28.37 -0.76
CA LEU A 51 1.21 27.21 0.12
C LEU A 51 0.06 26.21 0.01
N ARG A 52 -1.19 26.65 -0.21
CA ARG A 52 -2.32 25.74 -0.51
C ARG A 52 -2.14 25.03 -1.84
N ALA A 53 -1.64 25.71 -2.87
CA ALA A 53 -1.37 25.09 -4.17
C ALA A 53 -0.26 24.03 -4.06
N GLU A 54 0.83 24.35 -3.35
CA GLU A 54 1.93 23.43 -3.09
C GLU A 54 1.48 22.22 -2.27
N ALA A 55 0.68 22.44 -1.22
CA ALA A 55 0.09 21.36 -0.43
C ALA A 55 -0.88 20.50 -1.26
N ALA A 56 -1.61 21.08 -2.22
CA ALA A 56 -2.48 20.34 -3.12
C ALA A 56 -1.69 19.47 -4.12
N MET A 57 -0.56 19.94 -4.62
CA MET A 57 0.35 19.13 -5.45
C MET A 57 0.91 17.97 -4.63
N LEU A 58 1.43 18.25 -3.43
CA LEU A 58 2.01 17.22 -2.57
C LEU A 58 0.98 16.16 -2.16
N ARG A 59 -0.30 16.53 -1.98
CA ARG A 59 -1.38 15.56 -1.80
C ARG A 59 -1.63 14.67 -3.01
N ARG A 60 -1.47 15.18 -4.23
CA ARG A 60 -1.61 14.38 -5.45
C ARG A 60 -0.47 13.37 -5.53
N ASP A 61 0.75 13.82 -5.27
CA ASP A 61 1.94 12.96 -5.29
C ASP A 61 1.84 11.85 -4.23
N ILE A 62 1.34 12.18 -3.02
CA ILE A 62 1.05 11.20 -1.97
C ILE A 62 0.01 10.18 -2.43
N LYS A 63 -1.08 10.62 -3.07
CA LYS A 63 -2.12 9.70 -3.58
C LYS A 63 -1.58 8.80 -4.69
N GLU A 64 -0.74 9.33 -5.57
CA GLU A 64 -0.12 8.56 -6.63
C GLU A 64 0.82 7.49 -6.04
N ALA A 65 1.67 7.88 -5.09
CA ALA A 65 2.54 6.96 -4.37
C ALA A 65 1.76 5.85 -3.64
N GLN A 66 0.63 6.18 -3.01
CA GLN A 66 -0.27 5.19 -2.40
C GLN A 66 -0.81 4.20 -3.44
N SER A 67 -1.25 4.68 -4.61
CA SER A 67 -1.76 3.80 -5.67
C SER A 67 -0.69 2.84 -6.22
N LEU A 68 0.55 3.32 -6.32
CA LEU A 68 1.69 2.50 -6.76
C LEU A 68 2.01 1.43 -5.72
N ILE A 69 1.98 1.79 -4.44
CA ILE A 69 2.15 0.86 -3.32
C ILE A 69 1.04 -0.21 -3.33
N ASP A 70 -0.22 0.18 -3.43
CA ASP A 70 -1.34 -0.77 -3.45
C ASP A 70 -1.24 -1.73 -4.63
N ARG A 71 -0.76 -1.24 -5.79
CA ARG A 71 -0.51 -2.08 -6.96
C ARG A 71 0.66 -3.05 -6.76
N LEU A 72 1.72 -2.63 -6.06
CA LEU A 72 2.84 -3.50 -5.69
C LEU A 72 2.40 -4.56 -4.68
N GLU A 73 1.64 -4.17 -3.66
CA GLU A 73 1.05 -5.10 -2.69
C GLU A 73 0.17 -6.12 -3.39
N HIS A 74 -0.73 -5.69 -4.26
CA HIS A 74 -1.60 -6.59 -5.01
C HIS A 74 -0.78 -7.58 -5.86
N ARG A 75 0.29 -7.13 -6.50
CA ARG A 75 1.15 -7.97 -7.32
C ARG A 75 1.95 -8.98 -6.48
N TYR A 76 2.51 -8.58 -5.34
CA TYR A 76 3.43 -9.43 -4.58
C TYR A 76 2.76 -10.23 -3.45
N LEU A 77 1.67 -9.73 -2.86
CA LEU A 77 0.94 -10.43 -1.80
C LEU A 77 -0.10 -11.41 -2.38
N ASN A 78 -0.75 -11.11 -3.50
CA ASN A 78 -1.73 -12.05 -4.09
C ASN A 78 -1.08 -13.19 -4.88
N MET A 79 0.16 -13.03 -5.36
CA MET A 79 0.94 -14.14 -5.94
C MET A 79 1.34 -15.18 -4.89
N ARG A 80 1.25 -14.83 -3.61
CA ARG A 80 1.59 -15.70 -2.47
C ARG A 80 0.40 -16.55 -1.99
N ARG A 81 -0.77 -16.43 -2.59
CA ARG A 81 -1.89 -17.34 -2.34
C ARG A 81 -1.74 -18.55 -3.26
N PRO A 82 -1.26 -19.72 -2.78
CA PRO A 82 -1.33 -20.94 -3.57
C PRO A 82 -2.80 -21.21 -3.87
N ALA A 83 -3.17 -21.11 -5.14
CA ALA A 83 -4.39 -21.69 -5.64
C ALA A 83 -4.21 -23.22 -5.63
N GLY A 84 -4.75 -23.89 -4.61
CA GLY A 84 -4.78 -25.36 -4.49
C GLY A 84 -3.91 -25.90 -3.34
N GLY A 85 -4.33 -26.86 -2.53
CA GLY A 85 -5.42 -27.80 -2.72
C GLY A 85 -6.58 -27.61 -1.75
N SER A 86 -7.77 -27.55 -2.32
CA SER A 86 -9.00 -27.95 -1.66
C SER A 86 -8.78 -29.30 -0.99
N THR A 87 -8.73 -29.33 0.34
CA THR A 87 -8.92 -30.56 1.09
C THR A 87 -10.31 -31.07 0.74
N SER A 88 -10.34 -32.16 -0.04
CA SER A 88 -11.52 -32.98 -0.22
C SER A 88 -11.96 -33.48 1.16
N SER A 89 -12.83 -32.71 1.82
CA SER A 89 -13.56 -33.16 2.99
C SER A 89 -14.81 -33.86 2.47
N ALA A 90 -14.66 -35.17 2.23
CA ALA A 90 -15.79 -36.03 1.92
C ALA A 90 -16.80 -36.00 3.09
N PRO A 91 -18.10 -35.81 2.84
CA PRO A 91 -19.09 -35.88 3.90
C PRO A 91 -19.34 -37.34 4.31
N ILE A 92 -18.96 -37.62 5.55
CA ILE A 92 -19.52 -38.56 6.53
C ILE A 92 -20.66 -39.45 5.99
N GLY A 93 -20.37 -40.73 5.79
CA GLY A 93 -21.37 -41.79 5.69
C GLY A 93 -21.73 -42.32 7.07
N THR A 94 -22.79 -41.80 7.68
CA THR A 94 -23.40 -42.40 8.88
C THR A 94 -24.29 -43.57 8.44
N ARG A 95 -23.80 -44.81 8.61
CA ARG A 95 -24.64 -46.02 8.57
C ARG A 95 -25.39 -46.13 9.90
N CYS A 96 -26.72 -46.06 9.86
CA CYS A 96 -27.58 -46.60 10.91
C CYS A 96 -28.02 -48.01 10.49
N ARG A 97 -27.79 -49.01 11.35
CA ARG A 97 -28.42 -50.33 11.30
C ARG A 97 -28.89 -50.67 12.71
#